data_AF-A0A947CMF3-F1
#
_entry.id   AF-A0A947CMF3-F1
#
_cell.length_a   1.000
_cell.length_b   1.000
_cell.length_c   1.000
_cell.angle_alpha   90.00
_cell.angle_beta   90.00
_cell.angle_gamma   90.00
#
_symmetry.space_group_name_H-M   'P 1'
#
loop_
_entity.id
_entity.type
_entity.pdbx_description
1 polymer ?
#
loop_
_entity_poly.entity_id
_entity_poly.type
_entity_poly.pdbx_seq_one_letter_code
_entity_poly.pdbx_strand_id
1 'polypeptide(L)'
;MRTVSAEDGRLVVTDDPNDSIATLLDYAAHDRADQAGAFSPEGDGFAAPSIVSAVRVTKPEDIPLGWDEHIPFEPDVWVIFKDKPDGSGMHIAWLRGEELRKLFEQAQRVLAGRAKS
;
A
#
# COMPACT_ATOMS: atom_id res chain seq x y z
N MET A 1 11.02 -11.24 1.00
CA MET A 1 10.99 -9.81 0.62
C MET A 1 10.06 -9.71 -0.55
N ARG A 2 9.02 -8.86 -0.45
CA ARG A 2 8.04 -8.70 -1.52
C ARG A 2 8.66 -8.03 -2.74
N THR A 3 8.11 -8.31 -3.91
CA THR A 3 8.58 -7.81 -5.21
C THR A 3 7.41 -7.41 -6.07
N VAL A 4 7.59 -6.38 -6.90
CA VAL A 4 6.55 -5.91 -7.84
C VAL A 4 6.85 -6.40 -9.25
N SER A 5 5.86 -7.00 -9.89
CA SER A 5 5.89 -7.40 -11.29
C SER A 5 4.66 -6.85 -12.05
N ALA A 6 4.58 -7.19 -13.33
CA ALA A 6 3.56 -6.76 -14.25
C ALA A 6 2.91 -7.98 -14.92
N GLU A 7 1.63 -8.20 -14.71
CA GLU A 7 0.87 -9.29 -15.34
C GLU A 7 -0.45 -8.73 -15.88
N ASP A 8 -0.79 -9.04 -17.13
CA ASP A 8 -2.03 -8.61 -17.81
C ASP A 8 -2.39 -7.11 -17.64
N GLY A 9 -1.36 -6.26 -17.71
CA GLY A 9 -1.53 -4.80 -17.59
C GLY A 9 -1.72 -4.28 -16.16
N ARG A 10 -1.66 -5.14 -15.14
CA ARG A 10 -1.79 -4.77 -13.72
C ARG A 10 -0.49 -4.99 -12.96
N LEU A 11 -0.29 -4.28 -11.85
CA LEU A 11 0.81 -4.60 -10.94
C LEU A 11 0.44 -5.83 -10.12
N VAL A 12 1.44 -6.68 -9.87
CA VAL A 12 1.32 -7.85 -8.98
C VAL A 12 2.41 -7.76 -7.93
N VAL A 13 2.07 -8.08 -6.67
CA VAL A 13 3.01 -8.07 -5.55
C VAL A 13 3.08 -9.47 -4.96
N THR A 14 4.28 -10.01 -4.80
CA THR A 14 4.47 -11.30 -4.12
C THR A 14 4.05 -11.20 -2.65
N ASP A 15 3.43 -12.26 -2.13
CA ASP A 15 2.89 -12.31 -0.76
C ASP A 15 1.85 -11.21 -0.44
N ASP A 16 1.02 -10.86 -1.43
CA ASP A 16 -0.14 -9.95 -1.31
C ASP A 16 -1.45 -10.64 -1.78
N PRO A 17 -1.94 -11.67 -1.07
CA PRO A 17 -3.03 -12.53 -1.54
C PRO A 17 -4.38 -11.83 -1.73
N ASN A 18 -4.52 -10.59 -1.26
CA ASN A 18 -5.75 -9.79 -1.38
C ASN A 18 -5.56 -8.55 -2.28
N ASP A 19 -4.41 -8.44 -2.93
CA ASP A 19 -3.98 -7.30 -3.75
C ASP A 19 -4.08 -5.96 -3.01
N SER A 20 -3.95 -5.93 -1.68
CA SER A 20 -4.07 -4.68 -0.90
C SER A 20 -2.91 -3.75 -1.23
N ILE A 21 -1.69 -4.30 -1.30
CA ILE A 21 -0.47 -3.55 -1.62
C ILE A 21 -0.47 -3.23 -3.12
N ALA A 22 -0.76 -4.19 -3.99
CA ALA A 22 -0.82 -3.98 -5.43
C ALA A 22 -1.80 -2.86 -5.81
N THR A 23 -3.02 -2.86 -5.23
CA THR A 23 -4.02 -1.82 -5.47
C THR A 23 -3.54 -0.45 -5.02
N LEU A 24 -2.90 -0.36 -3.85
CA LEU A 24 -2.32 0.89 -3.35
C LEU A 24 -1.27 1.44 -4.33
N LEU A 25 -0.35 0.59 -4.78
CA LEU A 25 0.74 0.98 -5.68
C LEU A 25 0.21 1.40 -7.05
N ASP A 26 -0.77 0.68 -7.59
CA ASP A 26 -1.44 1.04 -8.84
C ASP A 26 -2.08 2.43 -8.73
N TYR A 27 -2.82 2.70 -7.66
CA TYR A 27 -3.43 4.01 -7.42
C TYR A 27 -2.39 5.11 -7.29
N ALA A 28 -1.42 4.92 -6.41
CA ALA A 28 -0.37 5.89 -6.13
C ALA A 28 0.47 6.21 -7.38
N ALA A 29 0.61 5.27 -8.32
CA ALA A 29 1.36 5.49 -9.55
C ALA A 29 0.53 6.15 -10.67
N HIS A 30 -0.80 5.98 -10.68
CA HIS A 30 -1.69 6.60 -11.66
C HIS A 30 -2.10 8.02 -11.27
N ASP A 31 -2.23 8.32 -9.97
CA ASP A 31 -2.53 9.65 -9.48
C ASP A 31 -1.26 10.52 -9.47
N ARG A 32 -1.00 11.19 -10.59
CA ARG A 32 0.23 11.92 -10.93
C ARG A 32 0.57 13.14 -10.04
N ALA A 33 -0.17 13.38 -8.96
CA ALA A 33 0.06 14.52 -8.06
C ALA A 33 0.91 14.11 -6.85
N ASP A 34 2.23 14.01 -7.03
CA ASP A 34 3.27 14.10 -5.98
C ASP A 34 3.04 13.32 -4.65
N GLN A 35 2.35 12.17 -4.71
CA GLN A 35 2.03 11.34 -3.54
C GLN A 35 3.26 10.62 -2.95
N ALA A 36 4.44 10.71 -3.57
CA ALA A 36 5.66 10.15 -2.99
C ALA A 36 5.96 10.73 -1.59
N GLY A 37 5.56 11.98 -1.33
CA GLY A 37 5.61 12.60 -0.01
C GLY A 37 4.60 12.01 0.98
N ALA A 38 3.42 11.60 0.51
CA ALA A 38 2.37 10.98 1.33
C ALA A 38 2.81 9.62 1.90
N PHE A 39 3.67 8.89 1.19
CA PHE A 39 4.29 7.63 1.64
C PHE A 39 5.68 7.80 2.26
N SER A 40 6.12 9.04 2.51
CA SER A 40 7.43 9.29 3.12
C SER A 40 7.41 8.99 4.63
N PRO A 41 8.57 8.81 5.28
CA PRO A 41 8.70 8.73 6.73
C PRO A 41 8.23 9.98 7.48
N GLU A 42 7.79 11.03 6.80
CA GLU A 42 7.18 12.22 7.40
C GLU A 42 5.75 12.45 6.84
N GLY A 43 5.24 11.51 6.03
CA GLY A 43 3.92 11.60 5.40
C GLY A 43 2.81 11.11 6.32
N ASP A 44 1.62 11.70 6.15
CA ASP A 44 0.45 11.46 7.00
C ASP A 44 -0.41 10.28 6.51
N GLY A 45 -0.02 9.62 5.42
CA GLY A 45 -0.78 8.52 4.81
C GLY A 45 -1.33 8.84 3.43
N PHE A 46 -1.94 7.83 2.81
CA PHE A 46 -2.61 7.93 1.51
C PHE A 46 -4.01 7.34 1.62
N ALA A 47 -5.00 7.96 0.98
CA ALA A 47 -6.33 7.40 0.86
C ALA A 47 -6.88 7.60 -0.55
N ALA A 48 -7.23 6.51 -1.20
CA ALA A 48 -8.14 6.47 -2.34
C ALA A 48 -9.53 6.08 -1.80
N PRO A 49 -10.46 7.05 -1.63
CA PRO A 49 -11.74 6.80 -1.00
C PRO A 49 -12.49 5.61 -1.62
N SER A 50 -13.08 4.76 -0.76
CA SER A 50 -13.87 3.57 -1.15
C SER A 50 -13.09 2.43 -1.82
N ILE A 51 -11.76 2.45 -1.79
CA ILE A 51 -10.93 1.43 -2.45
C ILE A 51 -9.79 0.99 -1.56
N VAL A 52 -8.87 1.91 -1.22
CA VAL A 52 -7.67 1.57 -0.46
C VAL A 52 -7.18 2.77 0.34
N SER A 53 -6.72 2.54 1.56
CA SER A 53 -6.02 3.53 2.37
C SER A 53 -4.75 2.93 2.96
N ALA A 54 -3.76 3.78 3.21
CA ALA A 54 -2.51 3.43 3.84
C ALA A 54 -2.24 4.45 4.95
N VAL A 55 -2.10 3.96 6.18
CA VAL A 55 -1.88 4.80 7.36
C VAL A 55 -0.56 4.40 8.00
N ARG A 56 0.22 5.40 8.38
CA ARG A 56 1.43 5.19 9.17
C ARG A 56 1.07 5.03 10.64
N VAL A 57 1.52 3.95 11.24
CA VAL A 57 1.34 3.71 12.68
C VAL A 57 2.57 4.27 13.41
N THR A 58 2.36 5.37 14.12
CA THR A 58 3.37 6.01 14.98
C THR A 58 3.11 5.75 16.46
N LYS A 59 1.84 5.52 16.79
CA LYS A 59 1.34 5.20 18.13
C LYS A 59 0.21 4.17 18.02
N PRO A 60 -0.07 3.37 19.07
CA PRO A 60 -1.06 2.29 19.01
C PRO A 60 -2.46 2.76 18.62
N GLU A 61 -2.80 3.99 18.99
CA GLU A 61 -4.07 4.65 18.72
C GLU A 61 -4.24 5.14 17.27
N ASP A 62 -3.21 5.03 16.42
CA ASP A 62 -3.33 5.22 14.97
C ASP A 62 -3.97 4.00 14.28
N ILE A 63 -4.01 2.85 14.97
CA ILE A 63 -4.66 1.63 14.48
C ILE A 63 -6.17 1.78 14.74
N PRO A 64 -7.04 1.68 13.71
CA PRO A 64 -8.47 1.82 13.88
C PRO A 64 -9.05 0.85 14.93
N LEU A 65 -10.04 1.32 15.70
CA LEU A 65 -10.71 0.53 16.74
C LEU A 65 -11.46 -0.67 16.12
N GLY A 66 -11.38 -1.84 16.76
CA GLY A 66 -12.03 -3.09 16.31
C GLY A 66 -11.08 -4.14 15.71
N TRP A 67 -9.78 -4.00 15.97
CA TRP A 67 -8.72 -4.81 15.38
C TRP A 67 -8.07 -5.68 16.46
N ASP A 68 -8.23 -7.00 16.36
CA ASP A 68 -7.67 -7.99 17.28
C ASP A 68 -6.13 -8.08 17.13
N GLU A 69 -5.43 -7.38 18.02
CA GLU A 69 -4.24 -7.83 18.78
C GLU A 69 -2.94 -8.29 18.08
N HIS A 70 -2.79 -8.27 16.75
CA HIS A 70 -1.59 -8.84 16.11
C HIS A 70 -0.82 -7.95 15.11
N ILE A 71 -1.14 -6.67 14.99
CA ILE A 71 -0.23 -5.76 14.26
C ILE A 71 1.01 -5.56 15.14
N PRO A 72 2.22 -5.94 14.68
CA PRO A 72 3.42 -5.65 15.44
C PRO A 72 3.53 -4.13 15.61
N PHE A 73 3.44 -3.66 16.85
CA PHE A 73 3.69 -2.26 17.15
C PHE A 73 5.20 -2.02 17.06
N GLU A 74 5.64 -1.69 15.85
CA GLU A 74 6.99 -1.21 15.57
C GLU A 74 6.89 0.21 14.99
N PRO A 75 7.81 1.11 15.35
CA PRO A 75 7.92 2.40 14.67
C PRO A 75 8.05 2.19 13.16
N ASP A 76 7.38 3.04 12.37
CA ASP A 76 7.43 3.04 10.90
C ASP A 76 6.72 1.86 10.19
N VAL A 77 5.77 1.21 10.88
CA VAL A 77 4.84 0.27 10.24
C VAL A 77 3.75 1.04 9.51
N TRP A 78 3.47 0.60 8.28
CA TRP A 78 2.37 1.06 7.46
C TRP A 78 1.30 -0.01 7.40
N VAL A 79 0.06 0.37 7.64
CA VAL A 79 -1.12 -0.50 7.54
C VAL A 79 -1.92 -0.07 6.32
N ILE A 80 -2.20 -1.04 5.46
CA ILE A 80 -2.94 -0.85 4.22
C ILE A 80 -4.28 -1.55 4.36
N PHE A 81 -5.35 -0.79 4.13
CA PHE A 81 -6.73 -1.21 4.18
C PHE A 81 -7.26 -1.21 2.77
N LYS A 82 -7.94 -2.28 2.36
CA LYS A 82 -8.63 -2.34 1.07
C LYS A 82 -10.05 -2.83 1.31
N ASP A 83 -11.04 -2.13 0.81
CA ASP A 83 -12.43 -2.57 0.98
C ASP A 83 -12.66 -3.91 0.28
N LYS A 84 -13.36 -4.83 0.96
CA LYS A 84 -13.78 -6.08 0.32
C LYS A 84 -14.89 -5.79 -0.69
N PRO A 85 -14.86 -6.40 -1.89
CA PRO A 85 -15.86 -6.17 -2.91
C PRO A 85 -17.31 -6.48 -2.48
N ASP A 86 -17.48 -7.38 -1.50
CA ASP A 86 -18.77 -7.79 -0.96
C ASP A 86 -19.30 -6.90 0.17
N GLY A 87 -18.55 -5.85 0.55
CA GLY A 87 -18.90 -4.96 1.65
C GLY A 87 -18.80 -5.58 3.04
N SER A 88 -18.28 -6.79 3.18
CA SER A 88 -18.18 -7.51 4.47
C SER A 88 -17.05 -7.00 5.39
N GLY A 89 -16.32 -5.96 4.97
CA GLY A 89 -15.22 -5.36 5.73
C GLY A 89 -14.05 -5.01 4.82
N MET A 90 -12.83 -5.15 5.36
CA MET A 90 -11.60 -4.76 4.68
C MET A 90 -10.59 -5.93 4.65
N HIS A 91 -9.76 -5.97 3.61
CA HIS A 91 -8.50 -6.69 3.57
C HIS A 91 -7.39 -5.81 4.15
N ILE A 92 -6.45 -6.47 4.80
CA ILE A 92 -5.40 -5.80 5.58
C ILE A 92 -4.06 -6.34 5.12
N ALA A 93 -3.14 -5.42 4.85
CA ALA A 93 -1.72 -5.73 4.73
C ALA A 93 -0.92 -4.77 5.61
N TRP A 94 0.25 -5.20 6.06
CA TRP A 94 1.18 -4.34 6.75
C TRP A 94 2.60 -4.62 6.30
N LEU A 95 3.43 -3.58 6.36
CA LEU A 95 4.83 -3.61 5.98
C LEU A 95 5.57 -2.42 6.58
N ARG A 96 6.90 -2.47 6.57
CA ARG A 96 7.73 -1.34 7.01
C ARG A 96 7.73 -0.24 5.97
N GLY A 97 7.90 1.01 6.39
CA GLY A 97 7.96 2.16 5.48
C GLY A 97 9.07 2.04 4.43
N GLU A 98 10.24 1.51 4.80
CA GLU A 98 11.32 1.23 3.84
C GLU A 98 10.92 0.18 2.79
N GLU A 99 10.16 -0.85 3.19
CA GLU A 99 9.65 -1.86 2.26
C GLU A 99 8.63 -1.22 1.30
N LEU A 100 7.69 -0.42 1.82
CA LEU A 100 6.70 0.28 1.00
C LEU A 100 7.35 1.21 -0.02
N ARG A 101 8.36 1.98 0.40
CA ARG A 101 9.14 2.84 -0.51
C ARG A 101 9.79 2.03 -1.63
N LYS A 102 10.47 0.92 -1.29
CA LYS A 102 11.11 0.05 -2.29
C LYS A 102 10.10 -0.55 -3.26
N LEU A 103 8.91 -0.93 -2.80
CA LEU A 103 7.85 -1.44 -3.65
C LEU A 103 7.31 -0.35 -4.58
N PHE A 104 7.14 0.89 -4.08
CA PHE A 104 6.72 2.02 -4.91
C PHE A 104 7.74 2.36 -6.01
N GLU A 105 9.03 2.39 -5.68
CA GLU A 105 10.09 2.56 -6.68
C GLU A 105 10.09 1.44 -7.74
N GLN A 106 9.87 0.19 -7.33
CA GLN A 106 9.75 -0.93 -8.26
C GLN A 106 8.53 -0.76 -9.18
N ALA A 107 7.37 -0.42 -8.62
CA ALA A 107 6.14 -0.15 -9.37
C ALA A 107 6.36 0.92 -10.44
N GLN A 108 6.99 2.04 -10.09
CA GLN A 108 7.32 3.10 -11.04
C GLN A 108 8.22 2.61 -12.18
N ARG A 109 9.25 1.79 -11.89
CA ARG A 109 10.14 1.23 -12.92
C ARG A 109 9.39 0.28 -13.86
N VAL A 110 8.53 -0.58 -13.31
CA VAL A 110 7.70 -1.51 -14.08
C VAL A 110 6.78 -0.75 -15.03
N LEU A 111 6.09 0.29 -14.54
CA LEU A 111 5.19 1.12 -15.34
C LEU A 111 5.94 1.94 -16.40
N ALA A 112 7.10 2.50 -16.07
CA ALA A 112 7.93 3.23 -17.04
C ALA A 112 8.48 2.32 -18.15
N GLY A 113 8.76 1.04 -17.85
CA GLY A 113 9.15 0.04 -18.85
C GLY A 113 8.03 -0.29 -19.83
N ARG A 114 6.78 -0.34 -19.35
CA ARG A 114 5.59 -0.56 -20.18
C ARG A 114 5.35 0.56 -21.19
N ALA A 115 5.59 1.82 -20.82
CA ALA A 115 5.40 2.96 -21.72
C ALA A 115 6.38 2.98 -22.92
N LYS A 116 7.42 2.14 -22.91
CA LYS A 116 8.45 2.05 -23.96
C LYS A 116 8.30 0.82 -24.86
N SER A 117 7.35 -0.07 -24.56
CA SER A 117 7.07 -1.29 -25.34
C SER A 117 5.83 -1.09 -26.21
#